data_AF-A0A943S825-F1
#
_entry.id   AF-A0A943S825-F1
#
_cell.length_a   1.000
_cell.length_b   1.000
_cell.length_c   1.000
_cell.angle_alpha   90.00
_cell.angle_beta   90.00
_cell.angle_gamma   90.00
#
_symmetry.space_group_name_H-M   'P 1'
#
loop_
_entity.id
_entity.type
_entity.pdbx_description
1 polymer ?
#
loop_
_entity_poly.entity_id
_entity_poly.type
_entity_poly.pdbx_seq_one_letter_code
_entity_poly.pdbx_strand_id
1 'polypeptide(L)'
;MNETYKKLLLGVLSVLIVFLGIFFIIRPANEETKKLVKETADMTAYLNDLKSKEVNRDQYVADTAANYEMFEDKLNEFPSNLDQEYQIEFIQGIRNNPDINYDVSSLGMVQPSMFYVLGGGTSTDAAATDTAADTTAAADTADATAAADTTDATAAADTTDATAAADDKYTCYTATMALQYNGDYKGVKAFVDYVSSYAYRMTIDNVTVENDKDNPDKFSGEMLVNVYCITGKGREENAEINLDEIQTGVDNLFTSGSSNGVVSKYASDNGEAIKADYDLYLAVNPAGSDASAKVLGLKTGGSNVTSSKSESEQVTVSVSKDGDKYVVEYAIGNNKQRQEFDPGEDLTMLIQSSDLKDEAADQNKVVVSLENSTDKTLYVKIADDASANRVKIANRAGNVSVYK
;
A
#
# COMPACT_ATOMS: atom_id res chain seq x y z
N MET A 1 114.41 42.98 -27.61
CA MET A 1 113.03 43.19 -28.10
C MET A 1 112.81 44.68 -28.32
N ASN A 2 112.46 45.11 -29.53
CA ASN A 2 112.22 46.52 -29.88
C ASN A 2 111.02 47.10 -29.11
N GLU A 3 111.09 48.36 -28.67
CA GLU A 3 110.07 49.03 -27.84
C GLU A 3 108.64 48.97 -28.41
N THR A 4 108.49 48.97 -29.73
CA THR A 4 107.19 48.86 -30.43
C THR A 4 106.50 47.53 -30.12
N TYR A 5 107.23 46.42 -30.02
CA TYR A 5 106.68 45.11 -29.66
C TYR A 5 106.26 45.05 -28.19
N LYS A 6 106.96 45.77 -27.29
CA LYS A 6 106.58 45.87 -25.87
C LYS A 6 105.26 46.64 -25.67
N LYS A 7 105.07 47.75 -26.41
CA LYS A 7 103.81 48.53 -26.38
C LYS A 7 102.64 47.78 -27.01
N LEU A 8 102.87 47.04 -28.10
CA LEU A 8 101.86 46.16 -28.71
C LEU A 8 101.48 45.01 -27.76
N LEU A 9 102.47 44.36 -27.12
CA LEU A 9 102.24 43.28 -26.15
C LEU A 9 101.46 43.78 -24.93
N LEU A 10 101.76 44.98 -24.42
CA LEU A 10 101.03 45.58 -23.30
C LEU A 10 99.59 45.94 -23.68
N GLY A 11 99.36 46.42 -24.91
CA GLY A 11 98.03 46.64 -25.46
C GLY A 11 97.23 45.34 -25.56
N VAL A 12 97.82 44.27 -26.12
CA VAL A 12 97.17 42.95 -26.19
C VAL A 12 96.93 42.37 -24.79
N LEU A 13 97.86 42.52 -23.85
CA LEU A 13 97.70 42.09 -22.47
C LEU A 13 96.54 42.83 -21.78
N SER A 14 96.39 44.13 -22.02
CA SER A 14 95.28 44.91 -21.47
C SER A 14 93.91 44.46 -22.02
N VAL A 15 93.83 44.19 -23.33
CA VAL A 15 92.62 43.62 -23.96
C VAL A 15 92.35 42.21 -23.43
N LEU A 16 93.39 41.42 -23.18
CA LEU A 16 93.28 40.06 -22.67
C LEU A 16 92.83 40.03 -21.19
N ILE A 17 93.29 40.98 -20.37
CA ILE A 17 92.82 41.17 -18.98
C ILE A 17 91.35 41.58 -18.96
N VAL A 18 90.93 42.50 -19.84
CA VAL A 18 89.51 42.89 -19.97
C VAL A 18 88.65 41.73 -20.47
N PHE A 19 89.12 40.98 -21.45
CA PHE A 19 88.43 39.78 -21.97
C PHE A 19 88.28 38.70 -20.89
N LEU A 20 89.34 38.43 -20.11
CA LEU A 20 89.28 37.51 -18.98
C LEU A 20 88.32 38.00 -17.90
N GLY A 21 88.31 39.30 -17.57
CA GLY A 21 87.32 39.87 -16.64
C GLY A 21 85.87 39.69 -17.13
N ILE A 22 85.62 39.94 -18.42
CA ILE A 22 84.28 39.78 -19.00
C ILE A 22 83.88 38.30 -19.07
N PHE A 23 84.79 37.42 -19.46
CA PHE A 23 84.51 36.00 -19.69
C PHE A 23 84.40 35.21 -18.39
N PHE A 24 85.28 35.46 -17.41
CA PHE A 24 85.33 34.70 -16.16
C PHE A 24 84.50 35.29 -15.02
N ILE A 25 84.23 36.61 -15.03
CA ILE A 25 83.51 37.26 -13.92
C ILE A 25 82.12 37.70 -14.38
N ILE A 26 82.05 38.48 -15.46
CA ILE A 26 80.78 39.13 -15.87
C ILE A 26 79.83 38.15 -16.57
N ARG A 27 80.32 37.25 -17.42
CA ARG A 27 79.50 36.23 -18.10
C ARG A 27 78.79 35.28 -17.13
N PRO A 28 79.50 34.59 -16.20
CA PRO A 28 78.84 33.70 -15.26
C PRO A 28 77.89 34.46 -14.33
N ALA A 29 78.28 35.65 -13.85
CA ALA A 29 77.39 36.48 -13.04
C ALA A 29 76.11 36.89 -13.79
N ASN A 30 76.19 37.24 -15.08
CA ASN A 30 75.02 37.57 -15.89
C ASN A 30 74.14 36.34 -16.22
N GLU A 31 74.73 35.16 -16.37
CA GLU A 31 73.98 33.91 -16.56
C GLU A 31 73.24 33.51 -15.28
N GLU A 32 73.90 33.60 -14.12
CA GLU A 32 73.27 33.42 -12.81
C GLU A 32 72.17 34.44 -12.58
N THR A 33 72.41 35.71 -12.91
CA THR A 33 71.40 36.78 -12.79
C THR A 33 70.20 36.53 -13.70
N LYS A 34 70.41 36.11 -14.95
CA LYS A 34 69.31 35.73 -15.87
C LYS A 34 68.53 34.52 -15.37
N LYS A 35 69.21 33.52 -14.81
CA LYS A 35 68.56 32.35 -14.22
C LYS A 35 67.71 32.74 -13.02
N LEU A 36 68.26 33.55 -12.11
CA LEU A 36 67.56 34.09 -10.94
C LEU A 36 66.35 34.92 -11.32
N VAL A 37 66.47 35.82 -12.31
CA VAL A 37 65.35 36.64 -12.82
C VAL A 37 64.25 35.78 -13.45
N LYS A 38 64.62 34.73 -14.20
CA LYS A 38 63.64 33.78 -14.75
C LYS A 38 62.93 32.99 -13.65
N GLU A 39 63.68 32.50 -12.67
CA GLU A 39 63.14 31.75 -11.53
C GLU A 39 62.22 32.61 -10.65
N THR A 40 62.54 33.90 -10.46
CA THR A 40 61.63 34.83 -9.76
C THR A 40 60.38 35.15 -10.58
N ALA A 41 60.48 35.27 -11.90
CA ALA A 41 59.32 35.46 -12.76
C ALA A 41 58.38 34.23 -12.74
N ASP A 42 58.94 33.03 -12.85
CA ASP A 42 58.20 31.76 -12.76
C ASP A 42 57.57 31.59 -11.37
N MET A 43 58.30 31.86 -10.28
CA MET A 43 57.74 31.84 -8.92
C MET A 43 56.62 32.87 -8.73
N THR A 44 56.74 34.06 -9.31
CA THR A 44 55.70 35.10 -9.20
C THR A 44 54.45 34.69 -9.98
N ALA A 45 54.60 34.08 -11.16
CA ALA A 45 53.50 33.53 -11.92
C ALA A 45 52.81 32.38 -11.18
N TYR A 46 53.58 31.45 -10.60
CA TYR A 46 53.06 30.35 -9.78
C TYR A 46 52.34 30.86 -8.53
N LEU A 47 52.88 31.87 -7.83
CA LEU A 47 52.25 32.48 -6.66
C LEU A 47 50.95 33.20 -7.02
N ASN A 48 50.90 33.88 -8.18
CA ASN A 48 49.67 34.50 -8.67
C ASN A 48 48.60 33.46 -9.07
N ASP A 49 48.99 32.33 -9.67
CA ASP A 49 48.08 31.20 -9.93
C ASP A 49 47.59 30.54 -8.63
N LEU A 50 48.47 30.43 -7.62
CA LEU A 50 48.09 29.87 -6.32
C LEU A 50 47.13 30.81 -5.58
N LYS A 51 47.38 32.14 -5.63
CA LYS A 51 46.47 33.16 -5.10
C LYS A 51 45.14 33.18 -5.82
N SER A 52 45.10 33.01 -7.15
CA SER A 52 43.82 32.96 -7.88
C SER A 52 43.02 31.70 -7.54
N LYS A 53 43.69 30.56 -7.28
CA LYS A 53 43.05 29.35 -6.75
C LYS A 53 42.60 29.49 -5.30
N GLU A 54 43.31 30.27 -4.49
CA GLU A 54 42.95 30.57 -3.10
C GLU A 54 41.70 31.45 -3.00
N VAL A 55 41.52 32.42 -3.92
CA VAL A 55 40.33 33.31 -3.96
C VAL A 55 39.02 32.53 -4.03
N ASN A 56 38.99 31.41 -4.77
CA ASN A 56 37.79 30.59 -4.91
C ASN A 56 37.74 29.42 -3.92
N ARG A 57 38.76 29.25 -3.06
CA ARG A 57 38.80 28.14 -2.11
C ARG A 57 37.61 28.17 -1.15
N ASP A 58 37.33 29.33 -0.57
CA ASP A 58 36.22 29.49 0.38
C ASP A 58 34.87 29.25 -0.32
N GLN A 59 34.75 29.67 -1.58
CA GLN A 59 33.58 29.36 -2.41
C GLN A 59 33.46 27.87 -2.68
N TYR A 60 34.52 27.17 -3.09
CA TYR A 60 34.46 25.72 -3.31
C TYR A 60 34.14 24.95 -2.04
N VAL A 61 34.64 25.39 -0.87
CA VAL A 61 34.28 24.78 0.41
C VAL A 61 32.81 25.00 0.72
N ALA A 62 32.29 26.22 0.54
CA ALA A 62 30.88 26.53 0.76
C ALA A 62 29.96 25.78 -0.22
N ASP A 63 30.28 25.77 -1.52
CA ASP A 63 29.52 25.07 -2.56
C ASP A 63 29.55 23.56 -2.33
N THR A 64 30.69 23.01 -1.89
CA THR A 64 30.81 21.59 -1.54
C THR A 64 29.93 21.25 -0.34
N ALA A 65 29.93 22.07 0.71
CA ALA A 65 29.06 21.88 1.87
C ALA A 65 27.57 21.96 1.48
N ALA A 66 27.19 22.97 0.68
CA ALA A 66 25.83 23.13 0.18
C ALA A 66 25.41 21.94 -0.70
N ASN A 67 26.29 21.43 -1.56
CA ASN A 67 26.01 20.25 -2.36
C ASN A 67 25.82 18.99 -1.51
N TYR A 68 26.57 18.83 -0.42
CA TYR A 68 26.36 17.73 0.51
C TYR A 68 25.00 17.86 1.21
N GLU A 69 24.61 19.05 1.66
CA GLU A 69 23.29 19.28 2.25
C GLU A 69 22.16 18.99 1.25
N MET A 70 22.26 19.49 0.02
CA MET A 70 21.28 19.22 -1.03
C MET A 70 21.22 17.73 -1.40
N PHE A 71 22.36 17.04 -1.37
CA PHE A 71 22.42 15.60 -1.62
C PHE A 71 21.71 14.83 -0.52
N GLU A 72 21.98 15.12 0.76
CA GLU A 72 21.31 14.47 1.90
C GLU A 72 19.80 14.77 1.93
N ASP A 73 19.40 16.01 1.64
CA ASP A 73 17.98 16.39 1.53
C ASP A 73 17.27 15.56 0.45
N LYS A 74 17.89 15.45 -0.73
CA LYS A 74 17.35 14.62 -1.83
C LYS A 74 17.36 13.14 -1.50
N LEU A 75 18.37 12.67 -0.79
CA LEU A 75 18.49 11.28 -0.37
C LEU A 75 17.37 10.91 0.62
N ASN A 76 16.94 11.83 1.47
CA ASN A 76 15.83 11.63 2.43
C ASN A 76 14.44 11.58 1.80
N GLU A 77 14.29 12.03 0.55
CA GLU A 77 13.05 11.85 -0.22
C GLU A 77 12.86 10.38 -0.68
N PHE A 78 13.85 9.51 -0.44
CA PHE A 78 13.79 8.08 -0.75
C PHE A 78 13.93 7.23 0.53
N PRO A 79 13.08 6.21 0.73
CA PRO A 79 13.19 5.30 1.85
C PRO A 79 14.46 4.44 1.76
N SER A 80 14.86 3.85 2.89
CA SER A 80 16.03 2.95 2.99
C SER A 80 15.78 1.56 2.41
N ASN A 81 14.52 1.13 2.31
CA ASN A 81 14.07 -0.19 1.85
C ASN A 81 12.66 -0.09 1.25
N LEU A 82 12.23 -1.13 0.53
CA LEU A 82 10.88 -1.30 -0.04
C LEU A 82 10.35 -2.68 0.30
N ASP A 83 10.40 -3.01 1.59
CA ASP A 83 9.90 -4.29 2.06
C ASP A 83 8.38 -4.38 1.91
N GLN A 84 7.82 -5.57 2.09
CA GLN A 84 6.38 -5.78 1.87
C GLN A 84 5.54 -4.91 2.80
N GLU A 85 6.05 -4.63 3.99
CA GLU A 85 5.48 -3.77 5.00
C GLU A 85 5.25 -2.34 4.47
N TYR A 86 6.17 -1.80 3.65
CA TYR A 86 5.99 -0.50 2.99
C TYR A 86 4.82 -0.51 2.02
N GLN A 87 4.72 -1.58 1.25
CA GLN A 87 3.64 -1.74 0.28
C GLN A 87 2.31 -1.83 1.00
N ILE A 88 2.24 -2.56 2.12
CA ILE A 88 1.05 -2.67 2.97
C ILE A 88 0.67 -1.30 3.56
N GLU A 89 1.60 -0.55 4.14
CA GLU A 89 1.35 0.77 4.74
C GLU A 89 0.82 1.75 3.70
N PHE A 90 1.45 1.79 2.52
CA PHE A 90 1.03 2.67 1.43
C PHE A 90 -0.43 2.39 1.03
N ILE A 91 -0.82 1.13 0.90
CA ILE A 91 -2.21 0.72 0.61
C ILE A 91 -3.15 1.09 1.75
N GLN A 92 -2.73 0.88 2.99
CA GLN A 92 -3.55 1.20 4.15
C GLN A 92 -3.81 2.70 4.23
N GLY A 93 -2.81 3.53 3.92
CA GLY A 93 -2.98 4.97 3.80
C GLY A 93 -3.99 5.38 2.73
N ILE A 94 -4.02 4.65 1.60
CA ILE A 94 -5.06 4.83 0.57
C ILE A 94 -6.45 4.47 1.12
N ARG A 95 -6.59 3.30 1.77
CA ARG A 95 -7.88 2.82 2.31
C ARG A 95 -8.42 3.69 3.45
N ASN A 96 -7.54 4.23 4.28
CA ASN A 96 -7.91 5.09 5.41
C ASN A 96 -8.23 6.52 5.00
N ASN A 97 -7.91 6.93 3.77
CA ASN A 97 -8.14 8.28 3.33
C ASN A 97 -9.62 8.50 2.97
N PRO A 98 -10.36 9.34 3.72
CA PRO A 98 -11.80 9.52 3.51
C PRO A 98 -12.14 10.23 2.18
N ASP A 99 -11.19 10.93 1.57
CA ASP A 99 -11.37 11.58 0.26
C ASP A 99 -11.15 10.60 -0.91
N ILE A 100 -10.50 9.47 -0.65
CA ILE A 100 -10.27 8.41 -1.61
C ILE A 100 -11.40 7.39 -1.47
N ASN A 101 -12.49 7.62 -2.20
CA ASN A 101 -13.60 6.66 -2.32
C ASN A 101 -13.22 5.53 -3.30
N TYR A 102 -12.17 4.77 -2.95
CA TYR A 102 -11.63 3.68 -3.75
C TYR A 102 -11.60 2.36 -2.99
N ASP A 103 -12.09 1.31 -3.65
CA ASP A 103 -11.82 -0.06 -3.22
C ASP A 103 -10.65 -0.62 -4.05
N VAL A 104 -9.48 -0.78 -3.42
CA VAL A 104 -8.32 -1.42 -4.05
C VAL A 104 -8.60 -2.91 -4.12
N SER A 105 -9.05 -3.36 -5.29
CA SER A 105 -9.66 -4.68 -5.49
C SER A 105 -8.62 -5.81 -5.54
N SER A 106 -7.40 -5.51 -5.97
CA SER A 106 -6.30 -6.47 -6.05
C SER A 106 -4.96 -5.74 -6.12
N LEU A 107 -3.96 -6.30 -5.45
CA LEU A 107 -2.56 -5.91 -5.59
C LEU A 107 -1.68 -7.16 -5.55
N GLY A 108 -0.78 -7.28 -6.51
CA GLY A 108 0.38 -8.17 -6.40
C GLY A 108 1.46 -7.49 -5.58
N MET A 109 1.92 -8.12 -4.49
CA MET A 109 3.14 -7.66 -3.82
C MET A 109 4.32 -7.87 -4.75
N VAL A 110 5.14 -6.84 -4.93
CA VAL A 110 6.24 -6.86 -5.91
C VAL A 110 7.57 -6.79 -5.18
N GLN A 111 8.51 -7.65 -5.56
CA GLN A 111 9.87 -7.56 -5.04
C GLN A 111 10.63 -6.41 -5.70
N PRO A 112 11.33 -5.56 -4.93
CA PRO A 112 12.10 -4.45 -5.50
C PRO A 112 13.26 -4.97 -6.35
N SER A 113 13.45 -4.33 -7.51
CA SER A 113 14.50 -4.66 -8.47
C SER A 113 15.55 -3.55 -8.54
N MET A 114 16.83 -3.92 -8.54
CA MET A 114 17.92 -2.96 -8.69
C MET A 114 17.93 -2.41 -10.11
N PHE A 115 17.99 -1.09 -10.27
CA PHE A 115 18.11 -0.47 -11.60
C PHE A 115 19.32 0.46 -11.73
N TYR A 116 19.95 0.88 -10.62
CA TYR A 116 21.09 1.79 -10.66
C TYR A 116 22.00 1.67 -9.43
N VAL A 117 23.31 1.91 -9.61
CA VAL A 117 24.29 2.01 -8.52
C VAL A 117 25.07 3.31 -8.71
N LEU A 118 25.02 4.21 -7.74
CA LEU A 118 25.71 5.49 -7.80
C LEU A 118 27.22 5.27 -7.74
N GLY A 119 27.94 5.75 -8.76
CA GLY A 119 29.37 5.52 -8.92
C GLY A 119 29.75 4.12 -9.46
N GLY A 120 28.76 3.32 -9.87
CA GLY A 120 28.96 2.10 -10.65
C GLY A 120 29.03 2.40 -12.15
N GLY A 121 30.03 1.85 -12.84
CA GLY A 121 30.05 1.86 -14.31
C GLY A 121 28.91 0.99 -14.84
N THR A 122 28.06 1.58 -15.69
CA THR A 122 26.96 0.98 -16.48
C THR A 122 26.41 -0.36 -15.96
N SER A 123 25.27 -0.29 -15.27
CA SER A 123 24.41 -1.41 -14.92
C SER A 123 24.15 -2.31 -16.12
N THR A 124 24.65 -3.56 -16.07
CA THR A 124 24.17 -4.63 -16.94
C THR A 124 22.74 -4.97 -16.56
N ASP A 125 21.90 -4.99 -17.59
CA ASP A 125 20.52 -5.47 -17.68
C ASP A 125 20.06 -6.39 -16.53
N ALA A 126 18.97 -6.00 -15.87
CA ALA A 126 18.28 -6.80 -14.87
C ALA A 126 17.60 -7.99 -15.58
N ALA A 127 18.25 -9.15 -15.54
CA ALA A 127 17.63 -10.40 -15.97
C ALA A 127 16.49 -10.77 -15.01
N ALA A 128 15.26 -10.46 -15.42
CA ALA A 128 14.04 -11.04 -14.89
C ALA A 128 14.16 -12.57 -14.92
N THR A 129 14.33 -13.19 -13.75
CA THR A 129 14.18 -14.63 -13.59
C THR A 129 12.75 -14.90 -13.14
N ASP A 130 11.87 -14.98 -14.12
CA ASP A 130 10.52 -15.52 -13.98
C ASP A 130 10.62 -16.99 -13.53
N THR A 131 10.31 -17.25 -12.26
CA THR A 131 10.03 -18.61 -11.78
C THR A 131 8.53 -18.72 -11.59
N ALA A 132 7.81 -18.88 -12.70
CA ALA A 132 6.44 -19.34 -12.70
C ALA A 132 6.41 -20.82 -12.25
N ALA A 133 6.15 -21.01 -10.96
CA ALA A 133 5.72 -22.30 -10.42
C ALA A 133 4.25 -22.52 -10.79
N ASP A 134 4.00 -23.12 -11.95
CA ASP A 134 2.67 -23.61 -12.32
C ASP A 134 2.41 -24.95 -11.61
N THR A 135 1.44 -24.92 -10.70
CA THR A 135 0.88 -26.07 -10.01
C THR A 135 -0.35 -26.52 -10.77
N THR A 136 -0.22 -27.58 -11.58
CA THR A 136 -1.38 -28.38 -11.99
C THR A 136 -1.08 -29.85 -11.74
N ALA A 137 -1.81 -30.42 -10.77
CA ALA A 137 -1.80 -31.84 -10.44
C ALA A 137 -2.73 -32.65 -11.35
N ALA A 138 -2.39 -33.93 -11.45
CA ALA A 138 -3.20 -35.10 -11.84
C ALA A 138 -3.14 -35.58 -13.30
N ALA A 139 -2.27 -36.57 -13.55
CA ALA A 139 -2.69 -37.88 -14.04
C ALA A 139 -1.58 -38.94 -13.80
N ASP A 140 -1.90 -39.84 -12.88
CA ASP A 140 -1.48 -41.24 -12.71
C ASP A 140 -0.71 -41.90 -13.88
N THR A 141 0.43 -42.53 -13.60
CA THR A 141 0.70 -43.98 -13.84
C THR A 141 2.06 -44.35 -13.24
N ALA A 142 2.06 -45.41 -12.42
CA ALA A 142 3.23 -46.06 -11.83
C ALA A 142 4.21 -46.64 -12.87
N ASP A 143 5.51 -46.66 -12.56
CA ASP A 143 6.32 -47.88 -12.36
C ASP A 143 7.83 -47.57 -12.41
N ALA A 144 8.59 -48.39 -11.68
CA ALA A 144 9.99 -48.32 -11.32
C ALA A 144 10.98 -48.29 -12.49
N THR A 145 12.20 -47.78 -12.24
CA THR A 145 13.41 -48.62 -12.06
C THR A 145 14.70 -47.78 -12.06
N ALA A 146 15.62 -48.27 -11.24
CA ALA A 146 16.95 -47.83 -10.90
C ALA A 146 17.95 -47.56 -12.05
N ALA A 147 18.86 -46.62 -11.71
CA ALA A 147 20.33 -46.70 -11.78
C ALA A 147 21.08 -46.44 -13.10
N ALA A 148 22.18 -45.69 -12.88
CA ALA A 148 23.36 -45.43 -13.71
C ALA A 148 23.08 -44.49 -14.92
N ASP A 149 23.89 -43.47 -15.21
CA ASP A 149 25.35 -43.43 -15.14
C ASP A 149 25.84 -41.97 -15.33
N THR A 150 26.85 -41.59 -14.53
CA THR A 150 28.03 -40.75 -14.86
C THR A 150 27.87 -39.51 -15.76
N THR A 151 28.15 -38.31 -15.24
CA THR A 151 29.45 -37.61 -15.51
C THR A 151 29.45 -36.22 -14.85
N ASP A 152 30.46 -36.06 -14.01
CA ASP A 152 31.03 -34.86 -13.43
C ASP A 152 31.31 -33.74 -14.45
N ALA A 153 30.83 -32.52 -14.15
CA ALA A 153 31.46 -31.29 -14.59
C ALA A 153 31.25 -30.22 -13.51
N THR A 154 32.02 -30.36 -12.44
CA THR A 154 32.22 -29.34 -11.42
C THR A 154 32.85 -28.09 -12.06
N ALA A 155 32.02 -27.16 -12.55
CA ALA A 155 32.43 -25.79 -12.83
C ALA A 155 32.04 -24.95 -11.63
N ALA A 156 33.05 -24.54 -10.86
CA ALA A 156 32.94 -23.64 -9.73
C ALA A 156 32.11 -22.40 -10.11
N ALA A 157 30.89 -22.34 -9.58
CA ALA A 157 30.17 -21.08 -9.49
C ALA A 157 30.91 -20.27 -8.43
N ASP A 158 31.70 -19.32 -8.91
CA ASP A 158 32.27 -18.24 -8.13
C ASP A 158 31.12 -17.45 -7.50
N THR A 159 30.69 -17.93 -6.33
CA THR A 159 29.79 -17.25 -5.41
C THR A 159 30.62 -16.23 -4.64
N THR A 160 31.23 -15.30 -5.37
CA THR A 160 31.71 -14.06 -4.76
C THR A 160 30.50 -13.15 -4.62
N ASP A 161 29.79 -13.38 -3.52
CA ASP A 161 29.29 -12.34 -2.61
C ASP A 161 28.91 -10.99 -3.26
N ALA A 162 27.71 -10.96 -3.86
CA ALA A 162 27.07 -9.70 -4.26
C ALA A 162 26.57 -8.89 -3.06
N THR A 163 26.67 -9.42 -1.83
CA THR A 163 26.20 -8.81 -0.60
C THR A 163 27.23 -7.87 0.03
N ALA A 164 28.52 -8.19 -0.04
CA ALA A 164 29.56 -7.38 0.62
C ALA A 164 29.95 -6.08 -0.12
N ALA A 165 29.57 -5.90 -1.38
CA ALA A 165 29.93 -4.71 -2.17
C ALA A 165 28.86 -3.60 -2.20
N ALA A 166 27.65 -3.89 -1.68
CA ALA A 166 26.53 -2.93 -1.68
C ALA A 166 26.62 -1.92 -0.53
N ASP A 167 27.29 -2.25 0.58
CA ASP A 167 27.30 -1.41 1.79
C ASP A 167 28.02 -0.07 1.63
N ASP A 168 29.01 0.03 0.74
CA ASP A 168 29.80 1.26 0.57
C ASP A 168 29.35 2.14 -0.61
N LYS A 169 28.21 1.84 -1.24
CA LYS A 169 27.66 2.61 -2.37
C LYS A 169 26.17 2.81 -2.23
N TYR A 170 25.65 3.89 -2.81
CA TYR A 170 24.20 4.07 -2.92
C TYR A 170 23.66 3.21 -4.07
N THR A 171 22.72 2.33 -3.75
CA THR A 171 22.08 1.45 -4.72
C THR A 171 20.60 1.79 -4.81
N CYS A 172 20.09 1.99 -6.02
CA CYS A 172 18.70 2.36 -6.27
C CYS A 172 17.89 1.15 -6.72
N TYR A 173 16.73 0.99 -6.11
CA TYR A 173 15.76 -0.04 -6.46
C TYR A 173 14.42 0.58 -6.84
N THR A 174 13.66 -0.14 -7.66
CA THR A 174 12.30 0.22 -8.07
C THR A 174 11.36 -0.97 -7.90
N ALA A 175 10.14 -0.69 -7.48
CA ALA A 175 9.03 -1.64 -7.44
C ALA A 175 7.80 -1.02 -8.10
N THR A 176 7.22 -1.72 -9.07
CA THR A 176 6.01 -1.28 -9.78
C THR A 176 4.79 -1.96 -9.18
N MET A 177 3.93 -1.20 -8.54
CA MET A 177 2.68 -1.67 -7.94
C MET A 177 1.54 -1.49 -8.93
N ALA A 178 0.87 -2.59 -9.28
CA ALA A 178 -0.34 -2.57 -10.11
C ALA A 178 -1.60 -2.53 -9.23
N LEU A 179 -2.25 -1.38 -9.18
CA LEU A 179 -3.40 -1.12 -8.31
C LEU A 179 -4.68 -1.11 -9.15
N GLN A 180 -5.53 -2.12 -8.94
CA GLN A 180 -6.87 -2.15 -9.52
C GLN A 180 -7.83 -1.38 -8.62
N TYR A 181 -8.58 -0.44 -9.19
CA TYR A 181 -9.47 0.43 -8.45
C TYR A 181 -10.91 0.40 -8.98
N ASN A 182 -11.85 0.65 -8.09
CA ASN A 182 -13.24 1.01 -8.40
C ASN A 182 -13.64 2.20 -7.53
N GLY A 183 -14.14 3.27 -8.12
CA GLY A 183 -14.57 4.46 -7.39
C GLY A 183 -15.12 5.54 -8.30
N ASP A 184 -15.35 6.74 -7.74
CA ASP A 184 -15.79 7.89 -8.51
C ASP A 184 -14.60 8.69 -9.07
N TYR A 185 -14.88 9.61 -10.01
CA TYR A 185 -13.85 10.45 -10.62
C TYR A 185 -13.11 11.35 -9.61
N LYS A 186 -13.76 11.71 -8.50
CA LYS A 186 -13.14 12.52 -7.43
C LYS A 186 -12.11 11.68 -6.67
N GLY A 187 -12.40 10.42 -6.39
CA GLY A 187 -11.49 9.44 -5.81
C GLY A 187 -10.24 9.24 -6.67
N VAL A 188 -10.41 9.17 -8.00
CA VAL A 188 -9.27 9.10 -8.95
C VAL A 188 -8.33 10.28 -8.81
N LYS A 189 -8.88 11.50 -8.71
CA LYS A 189 -8.06 12.70 -8.49
C LYS A 189 -7.39 12.68 -7.12
N ALA A 190 -8.14 12.37 -6.07
CA ALA A 190 -7.64 12.33 -4.71
C ALA A 190 -6.48 11.34 -4.54
N PHE A 191 -6.51 10.20 -5.26
CA PHE A 191 -5.40 9.27 -5.29
C PHE A 191 -4.17 9.80 -6.01
N VAL A 192 -4.33 10.43 -7.18
CA VAL A 192 -3.21 11.07 -7.88
C VAL A 192 -2.58 12.14 -6.97
N ASP A 193 -3.40 12.92 -6.28
CA ASP A 193 -2.96 13.92 -5.31
C ASP A 193 -2.23 13.26 -4.12
N TYR A 194 -2.74 12.14 -3.60
CA TYR A 194 -2.11 11.36 -2.54
C TYR A 194 -0.73 10.84 -2.92
N VAL A 195 -0.58 10.23 -4.11
CA VAL A 195 0.74 9.79 -4.61
C VAL A 195 1.67 10.97 -4.81
N SER A 196 1.17 12.11 -5.31
CA SER A 196 1.99 13.31 -5.55
C SER A 196 2.49 13.99 -4.27
N SER A 197 1.73 13.87 -3.17
CA SER A 197 2.00 14.49 -1.87
C SER A 197 2.61 13.50 -0.88
N TYR A 198 2.84 12.25 -1.29
CA TYR A 198 3.43 11.22 -0.47
C TYR A 198 4.85 11.59 -0.05
N ALA A 199 5.25 11.16 1.16
CA ALA A 199 6.54 11.52 1.75
C ALA A 199 7.73 11.05 0.91
N TYR A 200 7.57 9.91 0.23
CA TYR A 200 8.60 9.30 -0.60
C TYR A 200 8.36 9.53 -2.09
N ARG A 201 9.44 9.54 -2.87
CA ARG A 201 9.37 9.69 -4.33
C ARG A 201 8.70 8.49 -4.98
N MET A 202 7.64 8.79 -5.73
CA MET A 202 6.85 7.84 -6.50
C MET A 202 6.51 8.43 -7.88
N THR A 203 6.25 7.59 -8.87
CA THR A 203 5.68 8.01 -10.16
C THR A 203 4.47 7.17 -10.51
N ILE A 204 3.58 7.73 -11.32
CA ILE A 204 2.47 7.00 -11.92
C ILE A 204 2.82 6.85 -13.40
N ASP A 205 3.07 5.63 -13.84
CA ASP A 205 3.48 5.33 -15.22
C ASP A 205 2.30 5.24 -16.16
N ASN A 206 1.21 4.63 -15.67
CA ASN A 206 0.01 4.41 -16.46
C ASN A 206 -1.24 4.52 -15.59
N VAL A 207 -2.29 5.07 -16.17
CA VAL A 207 -3.64 5.12 -15.59
C VAL A 207 -4.62 4.72 -16.67
N THR A 208 -5.30 3.59 -16.47
CA THR A 208 -6.46 3.22 -17.27
C THR A 208 -7.72 3.63 -16.53
N VAL A 209 -8.72 4.11 -17.28
CA VAL A 209 -10.01 4.54 -16.74
C VAL A 209 -11.09 4.04 -17.68
N GLU A 210 -11.97 3.20 -17.16
CA GLU A 210 -13.20 2.75 -17.83
C GLU A 210 -14.40 3.21 -17.00
N ASN A 211 -15.42 3.72 -17.68
CA ASN A 211 -16.68 4.08 -17.04
C ASN A 211 -17.58 2.85 -16.91
N ASP A 212 -18.19 2.68 -15.74
CA ASP A 212 -19.18 1.64 -15.54
C ASP A 212 -20.43 1.94 -16.38
N LYS A 213 -20.78 1.02 -17.28
CA LYS A 213 -21.92 1.19 -18.20
C LYS A 213 -23.25 1.21 -17.46
N ASP A 214 -23.31 0.59 -16.28
CA ASP A 214 -24.50 0.52 -15.45
C ASP A 214 -24.57 1.69 -14.46
N ASN A 215 -23.45 2.37 -14.18
CA ASN A 215 -23.37 3.53 -13.29
C ASN A 215 -22.44 4.62 -13.86
N PRO A 216 -22.97 5.69 -14.49
CA PRO A 216 -22.15 6.70 -15.15
C PRO A 216 -21.23 7.48 -14.21
N ASP A 217 -21.47 7.44 -12.90
CA ASP A 217 -20.66 8.12 -11.88
C ASP A 217 -19.53 7.24 -11.32
N LYS A 218 -19.43 5.96 -11.73
CA LYS A 218 -18.38 5.03 -11.31
C LYS A 218 -17.39 4.75 -12.42
N PHE A 219 -16.14 4.60 -12.01
CA PHE A 219 -14.99 4.32 -12.86
C PHE A 219 -14.19 3.17 -12.27
N SER A 220 -13.72 2.30 -13.15
CA SER A 220 -12.80 1.23 -12.81
C SER A 220 -11.56 1.32 -13.68
N GLY A 221 -10.46 0.77 -13.21
CA GLY A 221 -9.23 0.75 -14.00
C GLY A 221 -8.05 0.25 -13.19
N GLU A 222 -6.89 0.47 -13.77
CA GLU A 222 -5.60 0.08 -13.22
C GLU A 222 -4.66 1.28 -13.21
N MET A 223 -3.96 1.47 -12.09
CA MET A 223 -2.89 2.45 -11.95
C MET A 223 -1.59 1.71 -11.66
N LEU A 224 -0.56 2.01 -12.47
CA LEU A 224 0.79 1.49 -12.26
C LEU A 224 1.61 2.55 -11.53
N VAL A 225 1.95 2.29 -10.27
CA VAL A 225 2.71 3.20 -9.41
C VAL A 225 4.10 2.64 -9.18
N ASN A 226 5.14 3.38 -9.58
CA ASN A 226 6.51 3.04 -9.25
C ASN A 226 6.92 3.68 -7.94
N VAL A 227 7.53 2.88 -7.08
CA VAL A 227 8.14 3.30 -5.82
C VAL A 227 9.64 3.10 -5.93
N TYR A 228 10.41 4.08 -5.45
CA TYR A 228 11.87 4.07 -5.51
C TYR A 228 12.47 4.03 -4.11
N CYS A 229 13.57 3.31 -3.91
CA CYS A 229 14.38 3.42 -2.70
C CYS A 229 15.87 3.46 -2.99
N ILE A 230 16.62 3.98 -2.02
CA ILE A 230 18.07 4.09 -2.09
C ILE A 230 18.66 3.48 -0.82
N THR A 231 19.42 2.41 -0.99
CA THR A 231 20.07 1.66 0.10
C THR A 231 21.59 1.90 0.11
N GLY A 232 22.26 1.48 1.18
CA GLY A 232 23.72 1.52 1.33
C GLY A 232 24.23 2.72 2.12
N LYS A 233 25.57 2.83 2.25
CA LYS A 233 26.28 3.86 3.05
C LYS A 233 25.83 3.94 4.51
N GLY A 234 25.37 2.83 5.09
CA GLY A 234 24.90 2.78 6.48
C GLY A 234 23.67 3.65 6.74
N ARG A 235 22.81 3.85 5.74
CA ARG A 235 21.48 4.43 5.97
C ARG A 235 20.75 3.58 7.01
N GLU A 236 20.26 4.23 8.04
CA GLU A 236 19.41 3.61 9.05
C GLU A 236 18.23 2.95 8.34
N GLU A 237 17.98 1.68 8.65
CA GLU A 237 16.73 1.04 8.24
C GLU A 237 15.61 1.86 8.86
N ASN A 238 14.72 2.35 8.02
CA ASN A 238 13.53 3.03 8.46
C ASN A 238 12.79 2.15 9.49
N ALA A 239 12.18 2.81 10.48
CA ALA A 239 11.50 2.17 11.59
C ALA A 239 10.55 1.05 11.11
N GLU A 240 10.55 -0.07 11.85
CA GLU A 240 9.58 -1.15 11.67
C GLU A 240 8.18 -0.53 11.55
N ILE A 241 7.55 -0.73 10.40
CA ILE A 241 6.21 -0.26 10.15
C ILE A 241 5.29 -1.01 11.09
N ASN A 242 4.57 -0.28 11.94
CA ASN A 242 3.62 -0.90 12.86
C ASN A 242 2.38 -1.37 12.09
N LEU A 243 2.26 -2.69 11.92
CA LEU A 243 1.13 -3.33 11.25
C LEU A 243 0.02 -3.77 12.21
N ASP A 244 0.12 -3.49 13.53
CA ASP A 244 -0.82 -4.00 14.54
C ASP A 244 -2.26 -3.48 14.34
N GLU A 245 -2.41 -2.31 13.71
CA GLU A 245 -3.71 -1.71 13.39
C GLU A 245 -4.27 -2.16 12.03
N ILE A 246 -3.54 -2.99 11.29
CA ILE A 246 -3.95 -3.44 9.97
C ILE A 246 -4.87 -4.65 10.12
N GLN A 247 -6.18 -4.42 9.99
CA GLN A 247 -7.17 -5.47 9.97
C GLN A 247 -7.05 -6.29 8.68
N THR A 248 -6.21 -7.32 8.69
CA THR A 248 -6.07 -8.27 7.58
C THR A 248 -7.16 -9.33 7.69
N GLY A 249 -8.17 -9.23 6.84
CA GLY A 249 -9.21 -10.26 6.72
C GLY A 249 -10.57 -9.70 6.36
N VAL A 250 -11.36 -10.52 5.69
CA VAL A 250 -12.80 -10.31 5.56
C VAL A 250 -13.48 -11.23 6.56
N ASP A 251 -14.55 -10.77 7.20
CA ASP A 251 -15.36 -11.60 8.12
C ASP A 251 -15.85 -12.89 7.44
N ASN A 252 -15.96 -12.87 6.11
CA ASN A 252 -16.29 -14.02 5.29
C ASN A 252 -15.47 -14.05 4.00
N LEU A 253 -14.63 -15.08 3.88
CA LEU A 253 -13.73 -15.35 2.75
C LEU A 253 -14.46 -15.64 1.42
N PHE A 254 -15.78 -15.84 1.45
CA PHE A 254 -16.60 -16.14 0.27
C PHE A 254 -17.50 -14.97 -0.15
N THR A 255 -17.40 -13.83 0.52
CA THR A 255 -18.00 -12.57 0.08
C THR A 255 -16.89 -11.57 -0.20
N SER A 256 -16.34 -11.62 -1.41
CA SER A 256 -15.44 -10.60 -1.93
C SER A 256 -16.23 -9.31 -2.22
N GLY A 257 -15.86 -8.20 -1.59
CA GLY A 257 -16.16 -6.85 -2.09
C GLY A 257 -17.64 -6.45 -2.13
N SER A 258 -18.17 -6.01 -0.99
CA SER A 258 -19.02 -4.82 -0.99
C SER A 258 -18.88 -4.08 0.33
N SER A 259 -17.77 -3.37 0.44
CA SER A 259 -17.78 -2.02 1.02
C SER A 259 -18.26 -1.02 -0.05
N ASN A 260 -19.36 -1.32 -0.75
CA ASN A 260 -20.18 -0.23 -1.26
C ASN A 260 -20.90 0.35 -0.05
N GLY A 261 -20.81 1.66 0.12
CA GLY A 261 -21.71 2.47 0.94
C GLY A 261 -23.16 2.41 0.47
N VAL A 262 -23.69 1.21 0.28
CA VAL A 262 -25.07 0.85 0.59
C VAL A 262 -24.97 -0.45 1.40
N VAL A 263 -24.32 -0.39 2.56
CA VAL A 263 -24.88 -1.12 3.70
C VAL A 263 -26.35 -0.69 3.68
N SER A 264 -27.24 -1.63 3.34
CA SER A 264 -28.70 -1.50 3.19
C SER A 264 -29.29 -0.17 3.63
N LYS A 265 -30.36 0.35 3.00
CA LYS A 265 -31.02 1.60 3.49
C LYS A 265 -31.27 1.65 5.02
N TYR A 266 -31.35 0.49 5.67
CA TYR A 266 -31.47 0.24 7.10
C TYR A 266 -30.17 0.06 7.92
N ALA A 267 -28.96 0.19 7.36
CA ALA A 267 -27.73 -0.05 8.12
C ALA A 267 -27.18 1.22 8.76
N SER A 268 -27.36 2.37 8.08
CA SER A 268 -26.92 3.68 8.60
C SER A 268 -27.56 4.02 9.95
N ASP A 269 -28.75 3.50 10.22
CA ASP A 269 -29.52 3.71 11.43
C ASP A 269 -29.70 2.43 12.26
N ASN A 270 -28.94 1.36 11.98
CA ASN A 270 -29.07 0.07 12.66
C ASN A 270 -30.52 -0.47 12.71
N GLY A 271 -31.23 -0.33 11.59
CA GLY A 271 -32.56 -0.87 11.35
C GLY A 271 -33.69 -0.09 12.02
N GLU A 272 -33.44 1.12 12.53
CA GLU A 272 -34.45 1.91 13.22
C GLU A 272 -35.62 2.29 12.30
N ALA A 273 -35.39 2.58 11.03
CA ALA A 273 -36.45 2.85 10.05
C ALA A 273 -37.42 1.66 9.85
N ILE A 274 -37.00 0.42 10.12
CA ILE A 274 -37.86 -0.78 10.04
C ILE A 274 -38.97 -0.73 11.09
N LYS A 275 -38.79 -0.02 12.22
CA LYS A 275 -39.84 0.12 13.24
C LYS A 275 -41.07 0.87 12.71
N ALA A 276 -40.86 1.82 11.80
CA ALA A 276 -41.94 2.60 11.19
C ALA A 276 -42.61 1.83 10.05
N ASP A 277 -41.82 1.06 9.28
CA ASP A 277 -42.32 0.31 8.15
C ASP A 277 -41.72 -1.09 8.02
N TYR A 278 -42.59 -2.09 8.15
CA TYR A 278 -42.25 -3.51 8.18
C TYR A 278 -43.35 -4.34 7.51
N ASP A 279 -43.01 -5.43 6.82
CA ASP A 279 -44.00 -6.34 6.23
C ASP A 279 -44.45 -7.39 7.25
N LEU A 280 -43.49 -7.93 7.99
CA LEU A 280 -43.68 -9.00 8.96
C LEU A 280 -43.43 -8.48 10.38
N TYR A 281 -44.14 -9.04 11.35
CA TYR A 281 -43.86 -8.75 12.75
C TYR A 281 -43.92 -9.98 13.63
N LEU A 282 -43.04 -10.01 14.63
CA LEU A 282 -43.06 -10.94 15.75
C LEU A 282 -43.09 -10.13 17.04
N ALA A 283 -44.19 -10.17 17.78
CA ALA A 283 -44.29 -9.57 19.10
C ALA A 283 -44.06 -10.64 20.19
N VAL A 284 -43.15 -10.36 21.12
CA VAL A 284 -42.90 -11.15 22.33
C VAL A 284 -43.39 -10.36 23.53
N ASN A 285 -44.63 -10.60 23.92
CA ASN A 285 -45.33 -9.84 24.95
C ASN A 285 -44.94 -10.31 26.36
N PRO A 286 -45.09 -9.44 27.37
CA PRO A 286 -44.81 -9.83 28.75
C PRO A 286 -45.90 -10.74 29.31
N ALA A 287 -45.55 -11.52 30.32
CA ALA A 287 -46.50 -12.33 31.08
C ALA A 287 -47.62 -11.45 31.67
N GLY A 288 -48.86 -11.92 31.55
CA GLY A 288 -50.05 -11.17 32.00
C GLY A 288 -50.48 -10.02 31.07
N SER A 289 -49.95 -9.94 29.84
CA SER A 289 -50.52 -9.08 28.78
C SER A 289 -51.91 -9.57 28.37
N ASP A 290 -52.76 -8.63 27.94
CA ASP A 290 -54.08 -8.94 27.35
C ASP A 290 -53.94 -9.59 25.94
N ALA A 291 -52.75 -9.50 25.34
CA ALA A 291 -52.40 -10.16 24.09
C ALA A 291 -51.67 -11.50 24.35
N SER A 292 -51.75 -12.43 23.39
CA SER A 292 -50.98 -13.68 23.43
C SER A 292 -49.49 -13.41 23.65
N ALA A 293 -48.82 -14.29 24.41
CA ALA A 293 -47.40 -14.18 24.76
C ALA A 293 -46.50 -13.99 23.53
N LYS A 294 -46.84 -14.64 22.41
CA LYS A 294 -46.10 -14.54 21.14
C LYS A 294 -47.11 -14.38 20.02
N VAL A 295 -46.87 -13.42 19.12
CA VAL A 295 -47.73 -13.15 17.96
C VAL A 295 -46.85 -12.94 16.74
N LEU A 296 -47.09 -13.70 15.68
CA LEU A 296 -46.36 -13.62 14.42
C LEU A 296 -47.33 -13.46 13.26
N GLY A 297 -47.07 -12.51 12.37
CA GLY A 297 -47.96 -12.23 11.24
C GLY A 297 -47.45 -11.14 10.31
N LEU A 298 -48.34 -10.72 9.40
CA LEU A 298 -48.10 -9.61 8.46
C LEU A 298 -48.70 -8.30 8.96
N LYS A 299 -48.04 -7.17 8.69
CA LYS A 299 -48.55 -5.82 8.97
C LYS A 299 -49.79 -5.49 8.15
N THR A 300 -49.83 -5.92 6.88
CA THR A 300 -50.93 -5.65 5.94
C THR A 300 -52.23 -6.40 6.27
N GLY A 301 -52.20 -7.28 7.28
CA GLY A 301 -53.31 -8.11 7.69
C GLY A 301 -53.23 -9.53 7.12
N GLY A 302 -53.93 -10.47 7.74
CA GLY A 302 -53.90 -11.89 7.38
C GLY A 302 -54.06 -12.80 8.60
N SER A 303 -53.68 -14.07 8.45
CA SER A 303 -53.82 -15.08 9.50
C SER A 303 -52.59 -15.07 10.41
N ASN A 304 -52.72 -14.63 11.66
CA ASN A 304 -51.60 -14.65 12.59
C ASN A 304 -51.38 -16.05 13.19
N VAL A 305 -50.14 -16.35 13.55
CA VAL A 305 -49.82 -17.44 14.47
C VAL A 305 -49.60 -16.85 15.86
N THR A 306 -50.31 -17.39 16.85
CA THR A 306 -50.18 -16.95 18.24
C THR A 306 -49.86 -18.11 19.16
N SER A 307 -49.12 -17.84 20.23
CA SER A 307 -48.96 -18.75 21.36
C SER A 307 -49.12 -18.01 22.67
N SER A 308 -49.82 -18.64 23.61
CA SER A 308 -49.99 -18.14 24.98
C SER A 308 -49.11 -18.89 25.98
N LYS A 309 -48.16 -19.71 25.52
CA LYS A 309 -47.29 -20.46 26.41
C LYS A 309 -46.18 -19.58 26.97
N SER A 310 -46.00 -19.68 28.29
CA SER A 310 -44.89 -19.07 29.01
C SER A 310 -43.68 -20.00 29.00
N GLU A 311 -43.08 -20.17 27.83
CA GLU A 311 -41.84 -20.94 27.62
C GLU A 311 -41.04 -20.38 26.42
N SER A 312 -39.85 -20.96 26.19
CA SER A 312 -39.06 -20.72 24.99
C SER A 312 -39.59 -21.52 23.82
N GLU A 313 -40.10 -20.86 22.79
CA GLU A 313 -40.65 -21.53 21.61
C GLU A 313 -39.85 -21.25 20.34
N GLN A 314 -39.81 -22.25 19.46
CA GLN A 314 -39.21 -22.12 18.15
C GLN A 314 -40.13 -21.30 17.25
N VAL A 315 -39.56 -20.32 16.56
CA VAL A 315 -40.22 -19.50 15.54
C VAL A 315 -39.50 -19.73 14.23
N THR A 316 -40.24 -20.03 13.17
CA THR A 316 -39.68 -20.16 11.81
C THR A 316 -40.36 -19.14 10.90
N VAL A 317 -39.58 -18.45 10.09
CA VAL A 317 -40.07 -17.57 9.03
C VAL A 317 -39.30 -17.91 7.76
N SER A 318 -40.02 -18.41 6.76
CA SER A 318 -39.49 -18.80 5.46
C SER A 318 -40.19 -17.99 4.38
N VAL A 319 -39.44 -17.14 3.69
CA VAL A 319 -39.95 -16.32 2.57
C VAL A 319 -39.46 -16.93 1.25
N SER A 320 -40.37 -17.06 0.30
CA SER A 320 -40.13 -17.67 -1.00
C SER A 320 -40.84 -16.90 -2.10
N LYS A 321 -40.32 -16.97 -3.32
CA LYS A 321 -40.92 -16.39 -4.51
C LYS A 321 -41.37 -17.52 -5.43
N ASP A 322 -42.66 -17.53 -5.77
CA ASP A 322 -43.27 -18.48 -6.71
C ASP A 322 -43.78 -17.70 -7.93
N GLY A 323 -43.02 -17.72 -9.03
CA GLY A 323 -43.25 -16.83 -10.17
C GLY A 323 -43.07 -15.36 -9.76
N ASP A 324 -44.13 -14.57 -9.90
CA ASP A 324 -44.13 -13.14 -9.53
C ASP A 324 -44.67 -12.87 -8.12
N LYS A 325 -45.04 -13.91 -7.37
CA LYS A 325 -45.70 -13.77 -6.07
C LYS A 325 -44.75 -14.10 -4.92
N TYR A 326 -44.77 -13.27 -3.89
CA TYR A 326 -44.07 -13.55 -2.64
C TYR A 326 -44.99 -14.32 -1.69
N VAL A 327 -44.44 -15.38 -1.11
CA VAL A 327 -45.14 -16.25 -0.17
C VAL A 327 -44.29 -16.35 1.08
N VAL A 328 -44.91 -16.07 2.23
CA VAL A 328 -44.30 -16.37 3.52
C VAL A 328 -44.99 -17.57 4.16
N GLU A 329 -44.18 -18.48 4.69
CA GLU A 329 -44.58 -19.48 5.67
C GLU A 329 -43.97 -19.12 7.02
N TYR A 330 -44.80 -18.96 8.05
CA TYR A 330 -44.33 -18.66 9.40
C TYR A 330 -45.01 -19.54 10.44
N ALA A 331 -44.26 -19.90 11.49
CA ALA A 331 -44.73 -20.80 12.53
C ALA A 331 -44.21 -20.42 13.92
N ILE A 332 -45.00 -20.77 14.93
CA ILE A 332 -44.62 -20.78 16.34
C ILE A 332 -44.90 -22.19 16.88
N GLY A 333 -43.86 -22.92 17.21
CA GLY A 333 -43.96 -24.36 17.52
C GLY A 333 -44.57 -25.13 16.35
N ASN A 334 -45.67 -25.84 16.60
CA ASN A 334 -46.35 -26.65 15.60
C ASN A 334 -47.42 -25.89 14.80
N ASN A 335 -47.76 -24.66 15.22
CA ASN A 335 -48.78 -23.85 14.56
C ASN A 335 -48.11 -23.07 13.44
N LYS A 336 -48.56 -23.28 12.20
CA LYS A 336 -48.00 -22.65 11.00
C LYS A 336 -49.09 -21.98 10.18
N GLN A 337 -48.70 -20.92 9.48
CA GLN A 337 -49.50 -20.24 8.48
C GLN A 337 -48.66 -20.01 7.24
N ARG A 338 -49.31 -20.07 6.07
CA ARG A 338 -48.70 -19.77 4.78
C ARG A 338 -49.64 -18.86 4.02
N GLN A 339 -49.13 -17.74 3.54
CA GLN A 339 -49.93 -16.76 2.82
C GLN A 339 -49.09 -15.95 1.82
N GLU A 340 -49.76 -15.52 0.76
CA GLU A 340 -49.20 -14.58 -0.21
C GLU A 340 -49.14 -13.17 0.39
N PHE A 341 -48.12 -12.39 0.03
CA PHE A 341 -48.00 -10.99 0.41
C PHE A 341 -47.21 -10.21 -0.63
N ASP A 342 -47.23 -8.89 -0.51
CA ASP A 342 -46.44 -7.99 -1.34
C ASP A 342 -45.49 -7.20 -0.43
N PRO A 343 -44.17 -7.47 -0.48
CA PRO A 343 -43.16 -6.72 0.29
C PRO A 343 -42.85 -5.34 -0.31
N GLY A 344 -43.45 -4.98 -1.46
CA GLY A 344 -43.14 -3.72 -2.13
C GLY A 344 -41.68 -3.61 -2.54
N GLU A 345 -41.02 -2.51 -2.16
CA GLU A 345 -39.61 -2.26 -2.49
C GLU A 345 -38.66 -3.14 -1.69
N ASP A 346 -38.87 -3.28 -0.38
CA ASP A 346 -37.95 -3.95 0.54
C ASP A 346 -38.66 -4.94 1.45
N LEU A 347 -38.12 -6.16 1.54
CA LEU A 347 -38.65 -7.20 2.41
C LEU A 347 -38.17 -6.99 3.86
N THR A 348 -39.09 -6.74 4.77
CA THR A 348 -38.79 -6.26 6.12
C THR A 348 -39.53 -6.98 7.23
N MET A 349 -38.88 -7.15 8.38
CA MET A 349 -39.47 -7.77 9.57
C MET A 349 -39.09 -7.02 10.85
N LEU A 350 -40.08 -6.74 11.69
CA LEU A 350 -39.89 -6.22 13.04
C LEU A 350 -40.09 -7.33 14.09
N ILE A 351 -39.07 -7.59 14.89
CA ILE A 351 -39.18 -8.43 16.09
C ILE A 351 -39.22 -7.50 17.29
N GLN A 352 -40.39 -7.33 17.89
CA GLN A 352 -40.60 -6.48 19.06
C GLN A 352 -40.56 -7.32 20.33
N SER A 353 -39.54 -7.11 21.15
CA SER A 353 -39.48 -7.62 22.52
C SER A 353 -40.06 -6.59 23.49
N SER A 354 -40.41 -7.02 24.69
CA SER A 354 -40.85 -6.16 25.78
C SER A 354 -40.02 -6.44 27.02
N ASP A 355 -39.85 -5.43 27.88
CA ASP A 355 -39.14 -5.59 29.14
C ASP A 355 -39.71 -6.70 30.03
N LEU A 356 -38.81 -7.37 30.76
CA LEU A 356 -39.15 -8.32 31.82
C LEU A 356 -39.74 -7.57 33.01
N LYS A 357 -41.03 -7.82 33.30
CA LYS A 357 -41.66 -7.32 34.53
C LYS A 357 -41.25 -8.12 35.77
N ASP A 358 -41.03 -9.44 35.60
CA ASP A 358 -40.54 -10.36 36.63
C ASP A 358 -39.86 -11.57 35.96
N GLU A 359 -38.54 -11.71 36.13
CA GLU A 359 -37.74 -12.77 35.47
C GLU A 359 -38.11 -14.19 35.91
N ALA A 360 -38.67 -14.36 37.11
CA ALA A 360 -39.08 -15.67 37.61
C ALA A 360 -40.44 -16.10 37.03
N ALA A 361 -41.33 -15.14 36.78
CA ALA A 361 -42.68 -15.37 36.28
C ALA A 361 -42.79 -15.35 34.74
N ASP A 362 -41.91 -14.61 34.05
CA ASP A 362 -41.99 -14.40 32.61
C ASP A 362 -40.92 -15.21 31.86
N GLN A 363 -41.34 -16.37 31.35
CA GLN A 363 -40.49 -17.26 30.56
C GLN A 363 -40.71 -17.11 29.05
N ASN A 364 -41.33 -16.02 28.60
CA ASN A 364 -41.61 -15.80 27.19
C ASN A 364 -40.32 -15.55 26.41
N LYS A 365 -39.80 -16.59 25.75
CA LYS A 365 -38.64 -16.49 24.85
C LYS A 365 -38.95 -17.04 23.47
N VAL A 366 -38.20 -16.60 22.46
CA VAL A 366 -38.29 -17.08 21.08
C VAL A 366 -36.92 -17.44 20.54
N VAL A 367 -36.87 -18.56 19.85
CA VAL A 367 -35.70 -19.01 19.10
C VAL A 367 -36.08 -18.98 17.62
N VAL A 368 -35.57 -17.96 16.91
CA VAL A 368 -36.02 -17.60 15.57
C VAL A 368 -35.08 -18.17 14.52
N SER A 369 -35.64 -18.89 13.55
CA SER A 369 -34.96 -19.33 12.33
C SER A 369 -35.54 -18.58 11.13
N LEU A 370 -34.66 -17.94 10.38
CA LEU A 370 -35.01 -17.12 9.22
C LEU A 370 -34.48 -17.77 7.95
N GLU A 371 -35.33 -17.92 6.96
CA GLU A 371 -34.98 -18.44 5.65
C GLU A 371 -35.56 -17.53 4.56
N ASN A 372 -34.72 -17.13 3.62
CA ASN A 372 -35.12 -16.30 2.50
C ASN A 372 -34.58 -16.88 1.20
N SER A 373 -35.51 -17.26 0.32
CA SER A 373 -35.23 -17.80 -1.01
C SER A 373 -35.74 -16.89 -2.13
N THR A 374 -36.00 -15.62 -1.81
CA THR A 374 -36.46 -14.61 -2.76
C THR A 374 -35.29 -13.87 -3.43
N ASP A 375 -35.63 -13.01 -4.38
CA ASP A 375 -34.74 -12.05 -5.04
C ASP A 375 -34.50 -10.76 -4.24
N LYS A 376 -35.15 -10.58 -3.08
CA LYS A 376 -34.97 -9.44 -2.18
C LYS A 376 -34.19 -9.85 -0.92
N THR A 377 -33.53 -8.90 -0.26
CA THR A 377 -32.93 -9.13 1.07
C THR A 377 -34.00 -8.99 2.15
N LEU A 378 -34.03 -9.92 3.11
CA LEU A 378 -34.88 -9.84 4.30
C LEU A 378 -34.16 -9.03 5.39
N TYR A 379 -34.63 -7.82 5.66
CA TYR A 379 -34.11 -6.95 6.70
C TYR A 379 -34.90 -7.10 7.99
N VAL A 380 -34.25 -7.44 9.09
CA VAL A 380 -34.90 -7.75 10.37
C VAL A 380 -34.40 -6.82 11.46
N LYS A 381 -35.29 -6.08 12.12
CA LYS A 381 -34.95 -5.31 13.33
C LYS A 381 -35.45 -6.04 14.57
N ILE A 382 -34.56 -6.31 15.52
CA ILE A 382 -34.92 -6.72 16.87
C ILE A 382 -34.99 -5.44 17.72
N ALA A 383 -36.18 -5.11 18.21
CA ALA A 383 -36.43 -3.94 19.04
C ALA A 383 -36.59 -4.33 20.51
N ASP A 384 -36.09 -3.47 21.40
CA ASP A 384 -36.30 -3.48 22.85
C ASP A 384 -35.97 -4.83 23.55
N ASP A 385 -34.96 -5.56 23.04
CA ASP A 385 -34.51 -6.85 23.61
C ASP A 385 -33.14 -6.78 24.32
N ALA A 386 -32.54 -5.59 24.43
CA ALA A 386 -31.18 -5.43 24.96
C ALA A 386 -31.03 -5.94 26.40
N SER A 387 -32.04 -5.70 27.25
CA SER A 387 -32.06 -6.14 28.65
C SER A 387 -32.84 -7.43 28.85
N ALA A 388 -33.86 -7.68 28.03
CA ALA A 388 -34.77 -8.81 28.20
C ALA A 388 -34.22 -10.14 27.67
N ASN A 389 -33.32 -10.13 26.68
CA ASN A 389 -32.71 -11.32 26.07
C ASN A 389 -33.72 -12.43 25.74
N ARG A 390 -34.90 -12.05 25.24
CA ARG A 390 -35.99 -12.96 24.90
C ARG A 390 -35.88 -13.48 23.48
N VAL A 391 -35.17 -12.77 22.61
CA VAL A 391 -35.06 -13.11 21.19
C VAL A 391 -33.67 -13.66 20.90
N LYS A 392 -33.62 -14.91 20.45
CA LYS A 392 -32.40 -15.54 19.94
C LYS A 392 -32.56 -15.90 18.48
N ILE A 393 -31.68 -15.41 17.62
CA ILE A 393 -31.59 -15.88 16.24
C ILE A 393 -30.79 -17.19 16.23
N ALA A 394 -31.41 -18.30 15.85
CA ALA A 394 -30.78 -19.61 15.79
C ALA A 394 -30.23 -19.95 14.41
N ASN A 395 -30.93 -19.56 13.35
CA ASN A 395 -30.51 -19.83 11.98
C ASN A 395 -30.84 -18.66 11.05
N ARG A 396 -29.99 -18.47 10.04
CA ARG A 396 -30.18 -17.54 8.93
C ARG A 396 -29.78 -18.27 7.65
N ALA A 397 -30.70 -18.39 6.71
CA ALA A 397 -30.46 -19.01 5.40
C ALA A 397 -30.88 -18.06 4.27
N GLY A 398 -30.03 -17.92 3.27
CA GLY A 398 -30.20 -16.96 2.17
C GLY A 398 -29.88 -15.50 2.57
N ASN A 399 -30.38 -14.55 1.77
CA ASN A 399 -30.08 -13.12 1.93
C ASN A 399 -30.89 -12.52 3.10
N VAL A 400 -30.31 -12.53 4.31
CA VAL A 400 -30.94 -12.04 5.55
C VAL A 400 -29.98 -11.13 6.32
N SER A 401 -30.41 -9.91 6.62
CA SER A 401 -29.69 -8.94 7.45
C SER A 401 -30.46 -8.67 8.74
N VAL A 402 -29.79 -8.74 9.88
CA VAL A 402 -30.43 -8.57 11.20
C VAL A 402 -29.74 -7.47 11.99
N TYR A 403 -30.53 -6.52 12.46
CA TYR A 403 -30.12 -5.41 13.32
C TYR A 403 -30.66 -5.64 14.73
N LYS A 404 -29.84 -5.39 15.75
CA LYS A 404 -30.25 -5.46 17.16
C LYS A 404 -30.17 -4.05 17.74
#